data_AF-A0A3L5TWJ8-F1
#
_entry.id   AF-A0A3L5TWJ8-F1
#
_cell.length_a   1.000
_cell.length_b   1.000
_cell.length_c   1.000
_cell.angle_alpha   90.00
_cell.angle_beta   90.00
_cell.angle_gamma   90.00
#
_symmetry.space_group_name_H-M   'P 1'
#
loop_
_entity.id
_entity.type
_entity.pdbx_description
1 polymer ?
#
loop_
_entity_poly.entity_id
_entity_poly.type
_entity_poly.pdbx_seq_one_letter_code
_entity_poly.pdbx_strand_id
1 'polypeptide(L)'
;LGSFASCFPVAFLEPNNNKYNRNSILYGIEGRISEHSLEAQEVMDQLKECVPELEKIITEIEELAESGGKYQEAPHVIEVTLPMLCSYLPYWLIQGKLMADGSNRASTVTEELMNTVLKNVLKLILSNIGTLDAPWMNRIATRTQPIIASSTPDMIKDHFLPIAIKLRENGKAVDLKDKKLLASKHGSNEVADLEAEVQTGYCTLVRDIYAFYPLLIKYVDLHRSQWLKNPMPEAEELFTCVADIFGLWSKSLWSTGKQMFKREEQNFVMANEIDNMALIMPSQSKQVQLPQSELQPEGTVKKTTKKREKKRLEPHNSLNVACLKRLLPIGLGFFSGREQELLQQAKQKLIDESEADIEDFLLKSLEVEEGPTDEAVKWQKVLYRKIGGSTDMQLDQCKVIDRILSMAKVMHGLHTLDFIPIIPTLKMQVEHPSASHKSAWRKVISTQRKRAVMACFRMVPLHSLPRHRAINLFLKCYRGQWLNTEEYEKKILIEDVTKSDEAEDEVEKKEADEEVKPDPLTQLITCLSRAATKEQQGSLPEDTIYMSYAQIMGQSCHGEDEDDDDDDGGGDDEGPGSSFQTCIVTFDNINYICM
;
A
#
# COMPACT_ATOMS: atom_id res chain seq x y z
N LEU A 1 -26.97 25.74 3.98
CA LEU A 1 -28.05 25.50 3.01
C LEU A 1 -28.85 24.24 3.33
N GLY A 2 -28.27 23.02 3.32
CA GLY A 2 -29.02 21.81 3.72
C GLY A 2 -29.66 21.90 5.11
N SER A 3 -28.89 22.28 6.14
CA SER A 3 -29.45 22.53 7.48
C SER A 3 -30.46 23.69 7.54
N PHE A 4 -30.38 24.64 6.62
CA PHE A 4 -31.32 25.76 6.53
C PHE A 4 -32.66 25.30 5.98
N ALA A 5 -32.66 24.38 5.01
CA ALA A 5 -33.86 23.77 4.43
C ALA A 5 -34.72 23.04 5.47
N SER A 6 -34.08 22.41 6.47
CA SER A 6 -34.77 21.70 7.56
C SER A 6 -35.22 22.61 8.72
N CYS A 7 -34.82 23.88 8.74
CA CYS A 7 -35.15 24.81 9.84
C CYS A 7 -36.43 25.63 9.59
N PHE A 8 -36.95 25.63 8.37
CA PHE A 8 -38.16 26.39 8.07
C PHE A 8 -39.40 25.74 8.71
N PRO A 9 -40.23 26.52 9.43
CA PRO A 9 -41.47 26.01 10.01
C PRO A 9 -42.57 25.77 8.96
N VAL A 10 -42.33 26.17 7.70
CA VAL A 10 -43.25 26.11 6.56
C VAL A 10 -42.65 25.36 5.37
N ALA A 11 -43.50 24.66 4.62
CA ALA A 11 -43.11 23.88 3.46
C ALA A 11 -42.87 24.85 2.28
N PHE A 12 -41.68 25.43 2.23
CA PHE A 12 -41.39 26.51 1.27
C PHE A 12 -41.34 26.04 -0.19
N LEU A 13 -41.08 24.75 -0.46
CA LEU A 13 -41.15 24.15 -1.81
C LEU A 13 -42.58 23.74 -2.20
N GLU A 14 -43.54 23.82 -1.27
CA GLU A 14 -44.95 23.48 -1.48
C GLU A 14 -45.87 24.61 -0.97
N PRO A 15 -45.81 25.83 -1.57
CA PRO A 15 -46.54 26.98 -1.06
C PRO A 15 -48.05 26.73 -0.91
N ASN A 16 -48.63 25.94 -1.82
CA ASN A 16 -50.06 25.62 -1.86
C ASN A 16 -50.54 24.82 -0.63
N ASN A 17 -49.65 24.06 0.03
CA ASN A 17 -49.99 23.22 1.19
C ASN A 17 -49.83 23.97 2.52
N ASN A 18 -49.24 25.17 2.51
CA ASN A 18 -49.03 25.96 3.73
C ASN A 18 -50.34 26.43 4.38
N LYS A 19 -51.46 26.48 3.63
CA LYS A 19 -52.79 26.73 4.21
C LYS A 19 -53.25 25.67 5.22
N TYR A 20 -52.68 24.47 5.16
CA TYR A 20 -52.96 23.37 6.08
C TYR A 20 -51.91 23.24 7.19
N ASN A 21 -50.84 24.05 7.16
CA ASN A 21 -49.77 24.01 8.15
C ASN A 21 -50.04 25.01 9.28
N ARG A 22 -50.25 24.52 10.52
CA ARG A 22 -50.52 25.33 11.72
C ARG A 22 -49.49 26.42 12.01
N ASN A 23 -48.26 26.24 11.55
CA ASN A 23 -47.16 27.18 11.78
C ASN A 23 -47.04 28.23 10.65
N SER A 24 -47.90 28.16 9.62
CA SER A 24 -47.96 29.13 8.54
C SER A 24 -48.91 30.27 8.87
N ILE A 25 -48.57 31.47 8.39
CA ILE A 25 -49.46 32.63 8.40
C ILE A 25 -50.73 32.34 7.57
N LEU A 26 -50.64 31.45 6.58
CA LEU A 26 -51.77 31.06 5.72
C LEU A 26 -52.76 30.08 6.36
N TYR A 27 -52.47 29.59 7.58
CA TYR A 27 -53.30 28.60 8.25
C TYR A 27 -54.69 29.15 8.60
N GLY A 28 -55.75 28.50 8.12
CA GLY A 28 -57.13 28.87 8.45
C GLY A 28 -57.66 30.14 7.79
N ILE A 29 -56.98 30.65 6.75
CA ILE A 29 -57.41 31.85 6.00
C ILE A 29 -58.61 31.56 5.07
N GLU A 30 -58.80 30.33 4.60
CA GLU A 30 -59.99 29.93 3.82
C GLU A 30 -61.27 30.11 4.67
N GLY A 31 -61.90 31.29 4.56
CA GLY A 31 -63.15 31.66 5.24
C GLY A 31 -63.08 32.92 6.14
N ARG A 32 -61.88 33.44 6.47
CA ARG A 32 -61.69 34.69 7.26
C ARG A 32 -60.88 35.75 6.50
N ILE A 33 -61.12 35.82 5.21
CA ILE A 33 -60.43 36.68 4.23
C ILE A 33 -60.54 38.18 4.60
N SER A 34 -61.49 38.56 5.46
CA SER A 34 -61.66 39.95 5.91
C SER A 34 -60.76 40.39 7.08
N GLU A 35 -60.03 39.48 7.74
CA GLU A 35 -59.26 39.81 8.97
C GLU A 35 -57.72 39.83 8.77
N HIS A 36 -57.20 39.37 7.62
CA HIS A 36 -55.76 39.33 7.34
C HIS A 36 -55.32 40.44 6.38
N SER A 37 -54.16 41.07 6.66
CA SER A 37 -53.59 42.18 5.88
C SER A 37 -53.37 41.77 4.42
N LEU A 38 -53.93 42.53 3.46
CA LEU A 38 -53.70 42.40 2.01
C LEU A 38 -52.20 42.33 1.67
N GLU A 39 -51.36 43.03 2.44
CA GLU A 39 -49.90 43.03 2.30
C GLU A 39 -49.28 41.65 2.55
N ALA A 40 -49.82 40.88 3.50
CA ALA A 40 -49.31 39.53 3.80
C ALA A 40 -49.62 38.56 2.66
N GLN A 41 -50.74 38.76 1.96
CA GLN A 41 -51.11 37.95 0.80
C GLN A 41 -50.24 38.28 -0.41
N GLU A 42 -49.99 39.57 -0.66
CA GLU A 42 -49.09 40.04 -1.72
C GLU A 42 -47.66 39.52 -1.53
N VAL A 43 -47.12 39.54 -0.30
CA VAL A 43 -45.79 38.97 0.00
C VAL A 43 -45.75 37.46 -0.23
N MET A 44 -46.82 36.73 0.07
CA MET A 44 -46.88 35.29 -0.16
C MET A 44 -46.98 34.94 -1.65
N ASP A 45 -47.70 35.74 -2.44
CA ASP A 45 -47.77 35.58 -3.89
C ASP A 45 -46.41 35.89 -4.54
N GLN A 46 -45.71 36.95 -4.11
CA GLN A 46 -44.34 37.23 -4.55
C GLN A 46 -43.36 36.10 -4.15
N LEU A 47 -43.50 35.54 -2.95
CA LEU A 47 -42.67 34.41 -2.50
C LEU A 47 -42.92 33.16 -3.36
N LYS A 48 -44.18 32.90 -3.74
CA LYS A 48 -44.55 31.80 -4.63
C LYS A 48 -43.95 31.97 -6.03
N GLU A 49 -43.82 33.21 -6.53
CA GLU A 49 -43.17 33.48 -7.81
C GLU A 49 -41.64 33.34 -7.75
N CYS A 50 -41.01 33.62 -6.60
CA CYS A 50 -39.56 33.58 -6.44
C CYS A 50 -38.99 32.19 -6.07
N VAL A 51 -39.78 31.32 -5.44
CA VAL A 51 -39.31 29.99 -4.98
C VAL A 51 -39.80 28.91 -5.95
N PRO A 52 -38.91 28.11 -6.55
CA PRO A 52 -39.32 27.04 -7.45
C PRO A 52 -40.11 25.95 -6.70
N GLU A 53 -41.15 25.43 -7.36
CA GLU A 53 -41.97 24.34 -6.84
C GLU A 53 -41.18 23.02 -6.77
N LEU A 54 -41.55 22.16 -5.82
CA LEU A 54 -40.90 20.87 -5.57
C LEU A 54 -40.81 19.99 -6.83
N GLU A 55 -41.88 19.90 -7.62
CA GLU A 55 -41.92 19.09 -8.84
C GLU A 55 -40.91 19.59 -9.87
N LYS A 56 -40.83 20.90 -10.09
CA LYS A 56 -39.90 21.53 -11.02
C LYS A 56 -38.44 21.22 -10.66
N ILE A 57 -38.10 21.29 -9.36
CA ILE A 57 -36.75 20.95 -8.88
C ILE A 57 -36.41 19.48 -9.15
N ILE A 58 -37.37 18.59 -8.95
CA ILE A 58 -37.16 17.14 -9.14
C ILE A 58 -36.97 16.83 -10.62
N THR A 59 -37.77 17.45 -11.50
CA THR A 59 -37.60 17.35 -12.95
C THR A 59 -36.25 17.88 -13.41
N GLU A 60 -35.77 19.03 -12.88
CA GLU A 60 -34.43 19.55 -13.20
C GLU A 60 -33.31 18.56 -12.82
N ILE A 61 -33.44 17.88 -11.67
CA ILE A 61 -32.50 16.83 -11.24
C ILE A 61 -32.61 15.57 -12.11
N GLU A 62 -33.82 15.21 -12.55
CA GLU A 62 -34.07 14.08 -13.43
C GLU A 62 -33.48 14.30 -14.82
N GLU A 63 -33.73 15.45 -15.43
CA GLU A 63 -33.15 15.85 -16.73
C GLU A 63 -31.62 15.83 -16.69
N LEU A 64 -31.04 16.33 -15.59
CA LEU A 64 -29.59 16.29 -15.38
C LEU A 64 -29.07 14.85 -15.22
N ALA A 65 -29.83 13.98 -14.56
CA ALA A 65 -29.45 12.57 -14.40
C ALA A 65 -29.53 11.80 -15.73
N GLU A 66 -30.53 12.11 -16.57
CA GLU A 66 -30.72 11.51 -17.88
C GLU A 66 -29.70 11.98 -18.93
N SER A 67 -29.24 13.24 -18.85
CA SER A 67 -28.20 13.76 -19.75
C SER A 67 -26.81 13.16 -19.51
N GLY A 68 -26.64 12.40 -18.42
CA GLY A 68 -25.33 11.94 -17.93
C GLY A 68 -24.63 12.94 -17.02
N GLY A 69 -25.21 14.14 -16.84
CA GLY A 69 -24.91 15.08 -15.78
C GLY A 69 -23.45 15.49 -15.70
N LYS A 70 -22.92 16.17 -16.73
CA LYS A 70 -21.60 16.78 -16.62
C LYS A 70 -21.67 17.92 -15.61
N TYR A 71 -20.73 17.96 -14.67
CA TYR A 71 -20.71 18.97 -13.62
C TYR A 71 -20.79 20.42 -14.14
N GLN A 72 -20.19 20.67 -15.32
CA GLN A 72 -20.15 21.99 -15.95
C GLN A 72 -21.51 22.47 -16.47
N GLU A 73 -22.47 21.56 -16.72
CA GLU A 73 -23.79 21.91 -17.27
C GLU A 73 -24.68 22.58 -16.22
N ALA A 74 -24.63 22.09 -14.97
CA ALA A 74 -25.50 22.57 -13.90
C ALA A 74 -24.85 22.44 -12.50
N PRO A 75 -23.78 23.19 -12.19
CA PRO A 75 -23.11 23.10 -10.89
C PRO A 75 -24.02 23.53 -9.74
N HIS A 76 -24.94 24.48 -9.96
CA HIS A 76 -25.90 24.92 -8.94
C HIS A 76 -26.85 23.80 -8.52
N VAL A 77 -27.26 22.93 -9.44
CA VAL A 77 -28.15 21.81 -9.15
C VAL A 77 -27.46 20.81 -8.21
N ILE A 78 -26.20 20.45 -8.50
CA ILE A 78 -25.45 19.46 -7.73
C ILE A 78 -24.98 20.02 -6.37
N GLU A 79 -24.55 21.28 -6.33
CA GLU A 79 -23.97 21.86 -5.13
C GLU A 79 -24.97 22.48 -4.16
N VAL A 80 -26.11 22.97 -4.66
CA VAL A 80 -27.09 23.73 -3.87
C VAL A 80 -28.45 23.05 -3.85
N THR A 81 -29.04 22.79 -5.03
CA THR A 81 -30.42 22.30 -5.13
C THR A 81 -30.57 20.88 -4.58
N LEU A 82 -29.73 19.95 -5.03
CA LEU A 82 -29.78 18.55 -4.61
C LEU A 82 -29.53 18.38 -3.09
N PRO A 83 -28.51 19.01 -2.47
CA PRO A 83 -28.29 18.88 -1.03
C PRO A 83 -29.39 19.53 -0.18
N MET A 84 -29.97 20.63 -0.68
CA MET A 84 -31.16 21.26 -0.10
C MET A 84 -32.33 20.28 -0.12
N LEU A 85 -32.61 19.68 -1.28
CA LEU A 85 -33.68 18.71 -1.46
C LEU A 85 -33.50 17.45 -0.58
N CYS A 86 -32.29 16.90 -0.52
CA CYS A 86 -31.98 15.73 0.32
C CYS A 86 -32.14 16.01 1.83
N SER A 87 -32.06 17.27 2.25
CA SER A 87 -32.32 17.68 3.63
C SER A 87 -33.82 17.99 3.87
N TYR A 88 -34.50 18.53 2.85
CA TYR A 88 -35.91 18.89 2.88
C TYR A 88 -36.84 17.67 2.96
N LEU A 89 -36.64 16.69 2.07
CA LEU A 89 -37.58 15.56 1.91
C LEU A 89 -37.76 14.72 3.19
N PRO A 90 -36.70 14.28 3.90
CA PRO A 90 -36.88 13.46 5.10
C PRO A 90 -37.61 14.20 6.22
N TYR A 91 -37.37 15.51 6.36
CA TYR A 91 -38.02 16.33 7.37
C TYR A 91 -39.53 16.47 7.10
N TRP A 92 -39.89 16.84 5.86
CA TRP A 92 -41.29 17.04 5.49
C TRP A 92 -42.08 15.74 5.34
N LEU A 93 -41.43 14.61 5.06
CA LEU A 93 -42.08 13.30 5.19
C LEU A 93 -42.54 13.03 6.63
N ILE A 94 -41.65 13.24 7.61
CA ILE A 94 -41.97 13.01 9.03
C ILE A 94 -43.06 13.98 9.47
N GLN A 95 -42.91 15.25 9.12
CA GLN A 95 -43.89 16.28 9.49
C GLN A 95 -45.25 16.06 8.82
N GLY A 96 -45.27 15.61 7.56
CA GLY A 96 -46.48 15.24 6.83
C GLY A 96 -47.21 14.06 7.46
N LYS A 97 -46.48 13.07 8.01
CA LYS A 97 -47.07 11.96 8.78
C LYS A 97 -47.63 12.41 10.13
N LEU A 98 -46.95 13.33 10.83
CA LEU A 98 -47.35 13.85 12.15
C LEU A 98 -48.54 14.82 12.09
N MET A 99 -48.68 15.57 11.00
CA MET A 99 -49.75 16.57 10.82
C MET A 99 -50.95 16.05 9.99
N ALA A 100 -51.03 14.73 9.78
CA ALA A 100 -52.11 14.10 9.02
C ALA A 100 -53.39 13.91 9.86
N ASP A 101 -54.07 15.00 10.20
CA ASP A 101 -55.41 14.97 10.80
C ASP A 101 -56.45 14.91 9.65
N GLY A 102 -56.62 13.75 9.00
CA GLY A 102 -57.59 13.55 7.91
C GLY A 102 -57.07 13.91 6.49
N SER A 103 -57.88 14.62 5.68
CA SER A 103 -57.63 14.91 4.25
C SER A 103 -56.67 16.06 3.97
N ASN A 104 -56.34 16.88 4.97
CA ASN A 104 -55.58 18.11 4.80
C ASN A 104 -54.14 17.92 5.26
N ARG A 105 -53.29 17.42 4.35
CA ARG A 105 -51.87 17.20 4.61
C ARG A 105 -51.08 18.48 4.40
N ALA A 106 -50.16 18.77 5.31
CA ALA A 106 -49.26 19.93 5.22
C ALA A 106 -48.11 19.77 4.20
N SER A 107 -47.92 18.56 3.63
CA SER A 107 -46.94 18.25 2.60
C SER A 107 -47.37 17.03 1.78
N THR A 108 -47.05 17.00 0.48
CA THR A 108 -47.25 15.89 -0.46
C THR A 108 -46.03 14.98 -0.56
N VAL A 109 -44.96 15.23 0.20
CA VAL A 109 -43.75 14.41 0.17
C VAL A 109 -44.07 12.95 0.55
N THR A 110 -43.77 12.03 -0.36
CA THR A 110 -43.97 10.58 -0.20
C THR A 110 -42.64 9.82 -0.15
N GLU A 111 -42.70 8.55 0.25
CA GLU A 111 -41.57 7.64 0.16
C GLU A 111 -41.14 7.36 -1.27
N GLU A 112 -42.09 7.33 -2.20
CA GLU A 112 -41.85 7.20 -3.65
C GLU A 112 -41.02 8.38 -4.18
N LEU A 113 -41.33 9.61 -3.76
CA LEU A 113 -40.59 10.80 -4.21
C LEU A 113 -39.12 10.76 -3.79
N MET A 114 -38.84 10.36 -2.55
CA MET A 114 -37.45 10.18 -2.08
C MET A 114 -36.73 9.08 -2.85
N ASN A 115 -37.44 7.99 -3.20
CA ASN A 115 -36.89 6.94 -4.04
C ASN A 115 -36.55 7.45 -5.42
N THR A 116 -37.40 8.25 -6.06
CA THR A 116 -37.12 8.87 -7.35
C THR A 116 -35.86 9.74 -7.29
N VAL A 117 -35.74 10.60 -6.28
CA VAL A 117 -34.55 11.44 -6.11
C VAL A 117 -33.30 10.58 -5.85
N LEU A 118 -33.39 9.53 -5.04
CA LEU A 118 -32.28 8.60 -4.81
C LEU A 118 -31.86 7.90 -6.11
N LYS A 119 -32.82 7.45 -6.93
CA LYS A 119 -32.57 6.84 -8.25
C LYS A 119 -31.80 7.80 -9.15
N ASN A 120 -32.20 9.07 -9.21
CA ASN A 120 -31.53 10.10 -10.01
C ASN A 120 -30.10 10.37 -9.51
N VAL A 121 -29.89 10.42 -8.18
CA VAL A 121 -28.53 10.54 -7.62
C VAL A 121 -27.65 9.35 -7.97
N LEU A 122 -28.16 8.12 -7.89
CA LEU A 122 -27.41 6.92 -8.25
C LEU A 122 -27.08 6.89 -9.74
N LYS A 123 -28.00 7.32 -10.61
CA LYS A 123 -27.73 7.52 -12.05
C LYS A 123 -26.61 8.54 -12.28
N LEU A 124 -26.63 9.68 -11.59
CA LEU A 124 -25.56 10.70 -11.68
C LEU A 124 -24.19 10.16 -11.26
N ILE A 125 -24.15 9.39 -10.15
CA ILE A 125 -22.94 8.71 -9.69
C ILE A 125 -22.45 7.72 -10.76
N LEU A 126 -23.35 6.89 -11.30
CA LEU A 126 -23.03 5.89 -12.33
C LEU A 126 -22.39 6.54 -13.56
N SER A 127 -22.97 7.63 -14.07
CA SER A 127 -22.47 8.34 -15.24
C SER A 127 -21.08 8.94 -15.03
N ASN A 128 -20.76 9.37 -13.79
CA ASN A 128 -19.50 10.04 -13.46
C ASN A 128 -18.41 9.13 -12.86
N ILE A 129 -18.67 7.83 -12.66
CA ILE A 129 -17.61 6.89 -12.28
C ILE A 129 -16.51 6.87 -13.35
N GLY A 130 -15.26 7.04 -12.92
CA GLY A 130 -14.06 7.07 -13.76
C GLY A 130 -13.76 8.41 -14.43
N THR A 131 -14.59 9.46 -14.24
CA THR A 131 -14.33 10.78 -14.82
C THR A 131 -13.41 11.60 -13.92
N LEU A 132 -12.43 12.33 -14.46
CA LEU A 132 -11.53 13.14 -13.61
C LEU A 132 -12.21 14.42 -13.10
N ASP A 133 -13.07 15.03 -13.92
CA ASP A 133 -13.71 16.33 -13.66
C ASP A 133 -15.06 16.18 -12.92
N ALA A 134 -15.02 15.59 -11.72
CA ALA A 134 -16.19 15.43 -10.86
C ALA A 134 -15.86 15.73 -9.38
N PRO A 135 -15.53 16.99 -9.04
CA PRO A 135 -15.11 17.37 -7.69
C PRO A 135 -16.21 17.20 -6.64
N TRP A 136 -17.48 17.18 -7.05
CA TRP A 136 -18.65 17.03 -6.18
C TRP A 136 -18.84 15.61 -5.61
N MET A 137 -18.25 14.59 -6.25
CA MET A 137 -18.46 13.18 -5.87
C MET A 137 -17.97 12.86 -4.46
N ASN A 138 -16.98 13.59 -3.94
CA ASN A 138 -16.47 13.41 -2.58
C ASN A 138 -17.50 13.77 -1.48
N ARG A 139 -18.56 14.49 -1.81
CA ARG A 139 -19.56 15.01 -0.85
C ARG A 139 -20.96 14.47 -1.07
N ILE A 140 -21.25 13.91 -2.25
CA ILE A 140 -22.62 13.52 -2.61
C ILE A 140 -23.19 12.45 -1.67
N ALA A 141 -22.36 11.51 -1.24
CA ALA A 141 -22.79 10.43 -0.35
C ALA A 141 -23.35 10.99 0.97
N THR A 142 -22.60 11.86 1.65
CA THR A 142 -22.99 12.51 2.91
C THR A 142 -24.30 13.29 2.76
N ARG A 143 -24.48 13.97 1.62
CA ARG A 143 -25.67 14.78 1.32
C ARG A 143 -26.91 13.92 1.05
N THR A 144 -26.73 12.77 0.41
CA THR A 144 -27.80 11.85 -0.04
C THR A 144 -28.18 10.83 1.04
N GLN A 145 -27.28 10.56 1.99
CA GLN A 145 -27.48 9.61 3.08
C GLN A 145 -28.77 9.76 3.91
N PRO A 146 -29.43 10.93 4.04
CA PRO A 146 -30.71 11.05 4.74
C PRO A 146 -31.89 10.41 4.00
N ILE A 147 -31.91 10.44 2.67
CA ILE A 147 -33.06 9.94 1.87
C ILE A 147 -33.05 8.42 1.66
N ILE A 148 -31.91 7.76 1.91
CA ILE A 148 -31.77 6.31 1.70
C ILE A 148 -32.62 5.45 2.63
N ALA A 149 -33.08 5.99 3.76
CA ALA A 149 -33.93 5.26 4.71
C ALA A 149 -35.25 4.79 4.06
N SER A 150 -35.68 5.46 3.00
CA SER A 150 -36.91 5.15 2.26
C SER A 150 -36.66 4.24 1.05
N SER A 151 -35.42 3.77 0.86
CA SER A 151 -35.01 2.94 -0.27
C SER A 151 -35.78 1.62 -0.34
N THR A 152 -36.13 1.21 -1.56
CA THR A 152 -36.83 -0.06 -1.82
C THR A 152 -35.87 -1.17 -2.27
N PRO A 153 -36.19 -2.45 -1.98
CA PRO A 153 -35.29 -3.58 -2.28
C PRO A 153 -35.12 -3.86 -3.78
N ASP A 154 -36.03 -3.41 -4.64
CA ASP A 154 -35.96 -3.54 -6.11
C ASP A 154 -34.86 -2.67 -6.75
N MET A 155 -34.40 -1.62 -6.05
CA MET A 155 -33.36 -0.72 -6.57
C MET A 155 -31.99 -1.39 -6.77
N ILE A 156 -31.77 -2.57 -6.19
CA ILE A 156 -30.49 -3.27 -6.27
C ILE A 156 -30.07 -3.53 -7.72
N LYS A 157 -30.99 -4.00 -8.55
CA LYS A 157 -30.72 -4.47 -9.92
C LYS A 157 -30.35 -3.31 -10.85
N ASP A 158 -31.17 -2.26 -10.85
CA ASP A 158 -31.07 -1.20 -11.86
C ASP A 158 -30.20 -0.01 -11.42
N HIS A 159 -29.94 0.15 -10.11
CA HIS A 159 -29.26 1.35 -9.59
C HIS A 159 -27.99 1.04 -8.80
N PHE A 160 -28.00 0.09 -7.85
CA PHE A 160 -26.80 -0.20 -7.03
C PHE A 160 -25.81 -1.12 -7.73
N LEU A 161 -26.29 -2.19 -8.36
CA LEU A 161 -25.44 -3.20 -8.99
C LEU A 161 -24.64 -2.64 -10.19
N PRO A 162 -25.19 -1.83 -11.10
CA PRO A 162 -24.43 -1.28 -12.23
C PRO A 162 -23.25 -0.41 -11.78
N ILE A 163 -23.42 0.34 -10.67
CA ILE A 163 -22.36 1.16 -10.07
C ILE A 163 -21.24 0.25 -9.53
N ALA A 164 -21.61 -0.83 -8.82
CA ALA A 164 -20.65 -1.78 -8.28
C ALA A 164 -19.86 -2.51 -9.38
N ILE A 165 -20.53 -2.91 -10.47
CA ILE A 165 -19.90 -3.54 -11.63
C ILE A 165 -18.90 -2.57 -12.28
N LYS A 166 -19.32 -1.33 -12.56
CA LYS A 166 -18.44 -0.32 -13.17
C LYS A 166 -17.24 0.02 -12.28
N LEU A 167 -17.42 0.09 -10.96
CA LEU A 167 -16.31 0.25 -10.01
C LEU A 167 -15.33 -0.93 -10.04
N ARG A 168 -15.85 -2.17 -10.12
CA ARG A 168 -15.04 -3.38 -10.25
C ARG A 168 -14.21 -3.36 -11.54
N GLU A 169 -14.82 -2.99 -12.67
CA GLU A 169 -14.15 -2.89 -13.96
C GLU A 169 -13.04 -1.84 -13.96
N ASN A 170 -13.33 -0.64 -13.43
CA ASN A 170 -12.32 0.41 -13.26
C ASN A 170 -11.19 -0.04 -12.33
N GLY A 171 -11.51 -0.73 -11.24
CA GLY A 171 -10.51 -1.32 -10.35
C GLY A 171 -9.60 -2.30 -11.07
N LYS A 172 -10.16 -3.23 -11.87
CA LYS A 172 -9.39 -4.17 -12.68
C LYS A 172 -8.52 -3.47 -13.73
N ALA A 173 -9.01 -2.39 -14.33
CA ALA A 173 -8.23 -1.60 -15.29
C ALA A 173 -7.03 -0.91 -14.62
N VAL A 174 -7.19 -0.34 -13.43
CA VAL A 174 -6.09 0.27 -12.66
C VAL A 174 -5.10 -0.80 -12.20
N ASP A 175 -5.57 -1.96 -11.72
CA ASP A 175 -4.72 -3.10 -11.34
C ASP A 175 -3.89 -3.62 -12.51
N LEU A 176 -4.46 -3.66 -13.72
CA LEU A 176 -3.71 -4.04 -14.92
C LEU A 176 -2.58 -3.03 -15.22
N LYS A 177 -2.83 -1.73 -15.05
CA LYS A 177 -1.79 -0.70 -15.20
C LYS A 177 -0.71 -0.83 -14.13
N ASP A 178 -1.09 -1.12 -12.87
CA ASP A 178 -0.15 -1.33 -11.77
C ASP A 178 0.75 -2.55 -12.01
N LYS A 179 0.18 -3.66 -12.50
CA LYS A 179 0.96 -4.84 -12.92
C LYS A 179 1.94 -4.54 -14.06
N LYS A 180 1.52 -3.74 -15.04
CA LYS A 180 2.42 -3.28 -16.12
C LYS A 180 3.56 -2.44 -15.57
N LEU A 181 3.27 -1.51 -14.64
CA LEU A 181 4.27 -0.69 -13.97
C LEU A 181 5.30 -1.56 -13.22
N LEU A 182 4.86 -2.62 -12.54
CA LEU A 182 5.74 -3.55 -11.84
C LEU A 182 6.62 -4.39 -12.78
N ALA A 183 6.12 -4.71 -13.98
CA ALA A 183 6.88 -5.45 -14.99
C ALA A 183 7.90 -4.57 -15.75
N SER A 184 7.74 -3.24 -15.73
CA SER A 184 8.62 -2.30 -16.43
C SER A 184 9.98 -2.14 -15.74
N LYS A 185 11.06 -2.11 -16.53
CA LYS A 185 12.43 -1.88 -16.03
C LYS A 185 12.58 -0.44 -15.51
N HIS A 186 13.03 -0.28 -14.26
CA HIS A 186 13.21 1.04 -13.65
C HIS A 186 14.19 1.93 -14.44
N GLY A 187 13.84 3.20 -14.66
CA GLY A 187 14.75 4.23 -15.18
C GLY A 187 14.39 4.86 -16.53
N SER A 188 13.28 4.48 -17.19
CA SER A 188 12.78 5.18 -18.39
C SER A 188 11.71 6.22 -18.04
N ASN A 189 11.57 7.27 -18.86
CA ASN A 189 10.48 8.26 -18.71
C ASN A 189 9.08 7.60 -18.77
N GLU A 190 8.95 6.51 -19.52
CA GLU A 190 7.72 5.71 -19.60
C GLU A 190 7.29 5.14 -18.25
N VAL A 191 8.23 4.81 -17.35
CA VAL A 191 7.90 4.33 -16.00
C VAL A 191 7.29 5.44 -15.14
N ALA A 192 7.79 6.67 -15.28
CA ALA A 192 7.26 7.82 -14.54
C ALA A 192 5.84 8.19 -14.99
N ASP A 193 5.59 8.17 -16.30
CA ASP A 193 4.26 8.42 -16.87
C ASP A 193 3.27 7.34 -16.45
N LEU A 194 3.67 6.06 -16.51
CA LEU A 194 2.84 4.95 -16.02
C LEU A 194 2.57 5.03 -14.52
N GLU A 195 3.54 5.46 -13.70
CA GLU A 195 3.35 5.63 -12.26
C GLU A 195 2.32 6.75 -11.98
N ALA A 196 2.39 7.86 -12.70
CA ALA A 196 1.41 8.95 -12.60
C ALA A 196 0.00 8.52 -13.04
N GLU A 197 -0.11 7.73 -14.11
CA GLU A 197 -1.38 7.16 -14.55
C GLU A 197 -2.00 6.20 -13.51
N VAL A 198 -1.19 5.31 -12.94
CA VAL A 198 -1.63 4.38 -11.89
C VAL A 198 -2.09 5.15 -10.65
N GLN A 199 -1.32 6.16 -10.23
CA GLN A 199 -1.68 7.02 -9.11
C GLN A 199 -3.02 7.73 -9.37
N THR A 200 -3.17 8.37 -10.54
CA THR A 200 -4.41 9.06 -10.93
C THR A 200 -5.61 8.10 -10.99
N GLY A 201 -5.39 6.88 -11.48
CA GLY A 201 -6.37 5.81 -11.49
C GLY A 201 -6.86 5.45 -10.09
N TYR A 202 -5.94 5.25 -9.14
CA TYR A 202 -6.31 5.00 -7.74
C TYR A 202 -6.98 6.20 -7.07
N CYS A 203 -6.55 7.45 -7.33
CA CYS A 203 -7.22 8.65 -6.81
C CYS A 203 -8.71 8.67 -7.21
N THR A 204 -8.98 8.41 -8.50
CA THR A 204 -10.33 8.39 -9.07
C THR A 204 -11.15 7.25 -8.48
N LEU A 205 -10.56 6.05 -8.41
CA LEU A 205 -11.21 4.87 -7.83
C LEU A 205 -11.59 5.08 -6.36
N VAL A 206 -10.70 5.65 -5.54
CA VAL A 206 -10.98 5.97 -4.14
C VAL A 206 -12.11 6.97 -4.02
N ARG A 207 -12.09 8.05 -4.82
CA ARG A 207 -13.17 9.05 -4.82
C ARG A 207 -14.52 8.40 -5.13
N ASP A 208 -14.56 7.54 -6.14
CA ASP A 208 -15.80 6.88 -6.58
C ASP A 208 -16.31 5.88 -5.54
N ILE A 209 -15.40 5.16 -4.87
CA ILE A 209 -15.72 4.30 -3.72
C ILE A 209 -16.35 5.15 -2.60
N TYR A 210 -15.80 6.31 -2.27
CA TYR A 210 -16.33 7.19 -1.22
C TYR A 210 -17.63 7.90 -1.62
N ALA A 211 -17.91 8.03 -2.92
CA ALA A 211 -19.21 8.51 -3.41
C ALA A 211 -20.32 7.45 -3.28
N PHE A 212 -19.97 6.17 -3.43
CA PHE A 212 -20.96 5.08 -3.48
C PHE A 212 -21.08 4.27 -2.19
N TYR A 213 -19.97 3.86 -1.58
CA TYR A 213 -19.97 2.91 -0.44
C TYR A 213 -20.75 3.40 0.78
N PRO A 214 -20.75 4.70 1.15
CA PRO A 214 -21.59 5.15 2.26
C PRO A 214 -23.09 5.01 2.01
N LEU A 215 -23.52 5.04 0.75
CA LEU A 215 -24.92 4.76 0.36
C LEU A 215 -25.16 3.25 0.36
N LEU A 216 -24.26 2.49 -0.27
CA LEU A 216 -24.34 1.03 -0.33
C LEU A 216 -24.40 0.40 1.07
N ILE A 217 -23.55 0.85 2.00
CA ILE A 217 -23.50 0.40 3.40
C ILE A 217 -24.89 0.51 4.05
N LYS A 218 -25.53 1.68 3.95
CA LYS A 218 -26.86 1.89 4.54
C LYS A 218 -27.94 1.07 3.83
N TYR A 219 -27.88 0.97 2.51
CA TYR A 219 -28.82 0.17 1.73
C TYR A 219 -28.78 -1.31 2.14
N VAL A 220 -27.57 -1.86 2.28
CA VAL A 220 -27.36 -3.24 2.75
C VAL A 220 -27.88 -3.40 4.18
N ASP A 221 -27.60 -2.47 5.09
CA ASP A 221 -28.07 -2.55 6.48
C ASP A 221 -29.61 -2.59 6.57
N LEU A 222 -30.33 -1.89 5.67
CA LEU A 222 -31.80 -1.89 5.61
C LEU A 222 -32.36 -3.23 5.09
N HIS A 223 -31.79 -3.77 4.00
CA HIS A 223 -32.40 -4.89 3.26
C HIS A 223 -31.79 -6.26 3.57
N ARG A 224 -30.67 -6.31 4.30
CA ARG A 224 -29.93 -7.56 4.60
C ARG A 224 -30.80 -8.65 5.22
N SER A 225 -31.68 -8.30 6.17
CA SER A 225 -32.56 -9.29 6.81
C SER A 225 -33.53 -9.94 5.81
N GLN A 226 -33.94 -9.21 4.78
CA GLN A 226 -34.79 -9.72 3.71
C GLN A 226 -33.98 -10.62 2.76
N TRP A 227 -32.77 -10.22 2.37
CA TRP A 227 -31.91 -11.02 1.49
C TRP A 227 -31.44 -12.33 2.13
N LEU A 228 -31.23 -12.36 3.44
CA LEU A 228 -30.90 -13.59 4.16
C LEU A 228 -32.09 -14.58 4.23
N LYS A 229 -33.33 -14.08 4.18
CA LYS A 229 -34.53 -14.92 4.11
C LYS A 229 -34.83 -15.37 2.68
N ASN A 230 -34.68 -14.46 1.73
CA ASN A 230 -34.94 -14.65 0.32
C ASN A 230 -33.68 -14.26 -0.48
N PRO A 231 -32.77 -15.22 -0.76
CA PRO A 231 -31.55 -14.96 -1.51
C PRO A 231 -31.86 -14.38 -2.89
N MET A 232 -31.18 -13.27 -3.22
CA MET A 232 -31.30 -12.58 -4.51
C MET A 232 -29.98 -12.72 -5.28
N PRO A 233 -29.99 -13.11 -6.57
CA PRO A 233 -28.76 -13.25 -7.35
C PRO A 233 -28.04 -11.90 -7.54
N GLU A 234 -28.78 -10.79 -7.64
CA GLU A 234 -28.19 -9.45 -7.72
C GLU A 234 -27.40 -9.08 -6.46
N ALA A 235 -27.80 -9.59 -5.29
CA ALA A 235 -27.09 -9.38 -4.03
C ALA A 235 -25.79 -10.20 -3.96
N GLU A 236 -25.76 -11.37 -4.61
CA GLU A 236 -24.55 -12.17 -4.78
C GLU A 236 -23.52 -11.45 -5.67
N GLU A 237 -23.98 -10.94 -6.81
CA GLU A 237 -23.09 -10.24 -7.74
C GLU A 237 -22.56 -8.94 -7.11
N LEU A 238 -23.40 -8.24 -6.36
CA LEU A 238 -23.01 -7.07 -5.58
C LEU A 238 -21.92 -7.42 -4.54
N PHE A 239 -22.07 -8.52 -3.80
CA PHE A 239 -21.02 -9.01 -2.89
C PHE A 239 -19.73 -9.29 -3.66
N THR A 240 -19.82 -10.01 -4.79
CA THR A 240 -18.66 -10.36 -5.62
C THR A 240 -17.92 -9.12 -6.12
N CYS A 241 -18.65 -8.06 -6.53
CA CYS A 241 -18.04 -6.80 -6.94
C CYS A 241 -17.26 -6.11 -5.81
N VAL A 242 -17.84 -6.05 -4.61
CA VAL A 242 -17.19 -5.45 -3.44
C VAL A 242 -16.01 -6.32 -2.97
N ALA A 243 -16.12 -7.64 -3.04
CA ALA A 243 -15.06 -8.59 -2.71
C ALA A 243 -13.85 -8.44 -3.66
N ASP A 244 -14.08 -8.29 -4.96
CA ASP A 244 -13.02 -8.05 -5.95
C ASP A 244 -12.25 -6.75 -5.63
N ILE A 245 -12.96 -5.65 -5.37
CA ILE A 245 -12.35 -4.36 -5.01
C ILE A 245 -11.57 -4.47 -3.70
N PHE A 246 -12.14 -5.14 -2.70
CA PHE A 246 -11.43 -5.44 -1.45
C PHE A 246 -10.18 -6.29 -1.69
N GLY A 247 -10.24 -7.25 -2.61
CA GLY A 247 -9.10 -8.05 -3.05
C GLY A 247 -7.98 -7.17 -3.60
N LEU A 248 -8.30 -6.20 -4.46
CA LEU A 248 -7.32 -5.24 -4.98
C LEU A 248 -6.74 -4.35 -3.86
N TRP A 249 -7.60 -3.87 -2.96
CA TRP A 249 -7.19 -3.05 -1.83
C TRP A 249 -6.29 -3.82 -0.84
N SER A 250 -6.63 -5.06 -0.52
CA SER A 250 -5.88 -5.92 0.41
C SER A 250 -4.60 -6.48 -0.21
N LYS A 251 -4.56 -6.81 -1.51
CA LYS A 251 -3.32 -7.23 -2.20
C LYS A 251 -2.23 -6.16 -2.18
N SER A 252 -2.62 -4.88 -2.27
CA SER A 252 -1.68 -3.75 -2.14
C SER A 252 -0.95 -3.72 -0.78
N LEU A 253 -1.43 -4.49 0.21
CA LEU A 253 -0.79 -4.67 1.51
C LEU A 253 0.37 -5.68 1.47
N TRP A 254 0.28 -6.71 0.63
CA TRP A 254 1.11 -7.93 0.71
C TRP A 254 2.16 -8.04 -0.39
N SER A 255 1.85 -7.60 -1.62
CA SER A 255 2.61 -8.08 -2.78
C SER A 255 3.93 -7.37 -3.09
N THR A 256 4.17 -6.10 -2.71
CA THR A 256 5.32 -5.38 -3.33
C THR A 256 5.84 -4.14 -2.59
N GLY A 257 5.44 -3.87 -1.35
CA GLY A 257 5.90 -2.68 -0.60
C GLY A 257 5.42 -1.32 -1.15
N LYS A 258 4.87 -1.27 -2.38
CA LYS A 258 4.14 -0.13 -2.95
C LYS A 258 2.67 -0.20 -2.53
N GLN A 259 2.34 0.35 -1.36
CA GLN A 259 0.97 0.43 -0.84
C GLN A 259 0.13 1.51 -1.55
N MET A 260 0.04 1.54 -2.89
CA MET A 260 -0.54 2.69 -3.61
C MET A 260 -2.03 2.88 -3.33
N PHE A 261 -2.84 1.82 -3.42
CA PHE A 261 -4.28 1.95 -3.20
C PHE A 261 -4.64 2.35 -1.76
N LYS A 262 -4.08 1.65 -0.76
CA LYS A 262 -4.32 1.98 0.64
C LYS A 262 -3.78 3.36 1.03
N ARG A 263 -2.58 3.73 0.54
CA ARG A 263 -2.02 5.07 0.76
C ARG A 263 -2.92 6.14 0.17
N GLU A 264 -3.46 5.90 -1.03
CA GLU A 264 -4.32 6.88 -1.68
C GLU A 264 -5.68 7.03 -0.98
N GLU A 265 -6.24 5.94 -0.44
CA GLU A 265 -7.38 6.04 0.47
C GLU A 265 -7.07 6.93 1.69
N GLN A 266 -5.92 6.71 2.34
CA GLN A 266 -5.52 7.51 3.50
C GLN A 266 -5.33 8.98 3.12
N ASN A 267 -4.69 9.25 1.98
CA ASN A 267 -4.52 10.61 1.46
C ASN A 267 -5.88 11.28 1.23
N PHE A 268 -6.82 10.58 0.59
CA PHE A 268 -8.16 11.09 0.30
C PHE A 268 -8.94 11.41 1.57
N VAL A 269 -8.94 10.51 2.55
CA VAL A 269 -9.61 10.72 3.86
C VAL A 269 -9.00 11.91 4.60
N MET A 270 -7.67 12.02 4.61
CA MET A 270 -6.98 13.14 5.26
C MET A 270 -7.24 14.47 4.54
N ALA A 271 -7.20 14.49 3.21
CA ALA A 271 -7.36 15.70 2.40
C ALA A 271 -8.79 16.26 2.46
N ASN A 272 -9.80 15.38 2.56
CA ASN A 272 -11.21 15.77 2.62
C ASN A 272 -11.76 15.79 4.06
N GLU A 273 -10.92 15.58 5.07
CA GLU A 273 -11.29 15.56 6.49
C GLU A 273 -12.46 14.61 6.81
N ILE A 274 -12.50 13.44 6.16
CA ILE A 274 -13.63 12.52 6.24
C ILE A 274 -13.59 11.76 7.57
N ASP A 275 -14.73 11.75 8.27
CA ASP A 275 -14.96 10.85 9.39
C ASP A 275 -15.66 9.56 8.91
N ASN A 276 -14.87 8.51 8.73
CA ASN A 276 -15.38 7.21 8.28
C ASN A 276 -16.44 6.65 9.25
N MET A 277 -16.34 6.92 10.55
CA MET A 277 -17.35 6.44 11.50
C MET A 277 -18.69 7.15 11.33
N ALA A 278 -18.68 8.44 10.98
CA ALA A 278 -19.91 9.17 10.66
C ALA A 278 -20.58 8.62 9.40
N LEU A 279 -19.80 8.17 8.41
CA LEU A 279 -20.33 7.54 7.19
C LEU A 279 -20.87 6.13 7.44
N ILE A 280 -20.22 5.37 8.33
CA ILE A 280 -20.54 3.97 8.65
C ILE A 280 -21.69 3.87 9.66
N MET A 281 -21.71 4.71 10.70
CA MET A 281 -22.70 4.73 11.78
C MET A 281 -23.15 6.17 12.14
N PRO A 282 -23.93 6.83 11.28
CA PRO A 282 -24.34 8.22 11.49
C PRO A 282 -25.25 8.45 12.71
N SER A 283 -25.87 7.41 13.27
CA SER A 283 -26.72 7.50 14.47
C SER A 283 -25.91 7.60 15.78
N GLN A 284 -24.67 7.08 15.80
CA GLN A 284 -23.80 7.06 16.98
C GLN A 284 -22.95 8.35 17.10
N SER A 285 -22.67 9.03 15.99
CA SER A 285 -21.84 10.26 15.98
C SER A 285 -22.55 11.50 16.56
N LYS A 286 -23.89 11.51 16.64
CA LYS A 286 -24.67 12.64 17.18
C LYS A 286 -24.66 12.73 18.70
N GLN A 287 -24.23 11.71 19.44
CA GLN A 287 -24.27 11.71 20.92
C GLN A 287 -23.12 12.46 21.60
N VAL A 288 -22.15 13.03 20.88
CA VAL A 288 -20.98 13.69 21.49
C VAL A 288 -21.07 15.23 21.50
N GLN A 289 -22.16 15.84 21.00
CA GLN A 289 -22.33 17.30 21.02
C GLN A 289 -23.74 17.72 21.41
N LEU A 290 -24.07 17.59 22.69
CA LEU A 290 -25.07 18.44 23.34
C LEU A 290 -24.32 19.46 24.21
N PRO A 291 -24.39 20.77 23.90
CA PRO A 291 -23.91 21.79 24.81
C PRO A 291 -24.93 21.89 25.96
N GLN A 292 -24.58 21.35 27.13
CA GLN A 292 -25.34 21.62 28.34
C GLN A 292 -25.15 23.09 28.70
N SER A 293 -26.27 23.83 28.77
CA SER A 293 -26.30 25.24 29.15
C SER A 293 -25.92 25.45 30.61
N GLU A 294 -25.33 26.62 30.84
CA GLU A 294 -24.66 27.15 32.02
C GLU A 294 -25.44 27.05 33.34
N LEU A 295 -24.69 26.95 34.47
CA LEU A 295 -24.72 27.87 35.61
C LEU A 295 -23.59 27.57 36.64
N GLN A 296 -22.56 28.45 36.65
CA GLN A 296 -21.64 28.86 37.74
C GLN A 296 -20.53 27.91 38.30
N PRO A 297 -19.51 28.43 39.03
CA PRO A 297 -18.64 29.57 38.71
C PRO A 297 -17.12 29.25 38.86
N GLU A 298 -16.29 30.16 38.34
CA GLU A 298 -14.84 30.38 38.54
C GLU A 298 -13.98 29.26 39.19
N GLY A 299 -13.18 28.61 38.35
CA GLY A 299 -12.01 27.82 38.76
C GLY A 299 -11.02 27.72 37.61
N THR A 300 -9.83 28.28 37.81
CA THR A 300 -8.71 28.37 36.88
C THR A 300 -8.25 27.00 36.35
N VAL A 301 -8.66 26.63 35.13
CA VAL A 301 -8.09 25.47 34.43
C VAL A 301 -7.54 25.88 33.07
N LYS A 302 -6.21 25.79 32.96
CA LYS A 302 -5.43 25.98 31.75
C LYS A 302 -6.04 25.20 30.57
N LYS A 303 -6.48 25.93 29.54
CA LYS A 303 -6.78 25.37 28.21
C LYS A 303 -5.50 24.74 27.64
N THR A 304 -5.34 23.44 27.85
CA THR A 304 -4.44 22.64 27.04
C THR A 304 -5.13 22.44 25.69
N THR A 305 -4.68 23.20 24.70
CA THR A 305 -4.94 22.96 23.29
C THR A 305 -4.45 21.55 22.95
N LYS A 306 -5.34 20.55 23.05
CA LYS A 306 -5.12 19.22 22.48
C LYS A 306 -4.99 19.39 20.98
N LYS A 307 -3.75 19.55 20.51
CA LYS A 307 -3.37 19.28 19.11
C LYS A 307 -4.00 17.93 18.76
N ARG A 308 -4.99 17.96 17.86
CA ARG A 308 -5.60 16.77 17.25
C ARG A 308 -4.45 16.00 16.60
N GLU A 309 -3.90 15.02 17.30
CA GLU A 309 -2.92 14.11 16.74
C GLU A 309 -3.53 13.52 15.47
N LYS A 310 -2.81 13.67 14.36
CA LYS A 310 -3.17 13.07 13.07
C LYS A 310 -3.12 11.54 13.24
N LYS A 311 -4.19 10.95 13.79
CA LYS A 311 -4.35 9.51 13.89
C LYS A 311 -4.38 8.97 12.47
N ARG A 312 -3.41 8.11 12.14
CA ARG A 312 -3.41 7.36 10.88
C ARG A 312 -4.74 6.59 10.79
N LEU A 313 -5.31 6.52 9.61
CA LEU A 313 -6.51 5.72 9.38
C LEU A 313 -6.19 4.26 9.71
N GLU A 314 -6.82 3.76 10.78
CA GLU A 314 -6.71 2.37 11.14
C GLU A 314 -7.36 1.50 10.04
N PRO A 315 -6.76 0.37 9.64
CA PRO A 315 -7.28 -0.44 8.53
C PRO A 315 -8.72 -0.90 8.72
N HIS A 316 -9.16 -1.15 9.96
CA HIS A 316 -10.54 -1.54 10.28
C HIS A 316 -11.58 -0.42 10.06
N ASN A 317 -11.14 0.83 9.90
CA ASN A 317 -11.99 1.98 9.64
C ASN A 317 -12.19 2.26 8.14
N SER A 318 -11.55 1.50 7.25
CA SER A 318 -11.73 1.66 5.79
C SER A 318 -13.17 1.33 5.38
N LEU A 319 -13.72 2.10 4.44
CA LEU A 319 -15.03 1.81 3.85
C LEU A 319 -15.03 0.48 3.08
N ASN A 320 -13.89 0.07 2.51
CA ASN A 320 -13.76 -1.23 1.84
C ASN A 320 -14.04 -2.38 2.82
N VAL A 321 -13.43 -2.34 4.01
CA VAL A 321 -13.67 -3.31 5.08
C VAL A 321 -15.11 -3.23 5.58
N ALA A 322 -15.61 -2.02 5.83
CA ALA A 322 -16.94 -1.81 6.40
C ALA A 322 -18.08 -2.26 5.48
N CYS A 323 -17.95 -2.04 4.18
CA CYS A 323 -18.93 -2.48 3.18
C CYS A 323 -18.89 -4.00 3.01
N LEU A 324 -17.68 -4.58 2.88
CA LEU A 324 -17.52 -6.02 2.74
C LEU A 324 -18.06 -6.80 3.95
N LYS A 325 -17.77 -6.36 5.19
CA LYS A 325 -18.27 -7.02 6.42
C LYS A 325 -19.81 -7.08 6.48
N ARG A 326 -20.50 -6.09 5.94
CA ARG A 326 -21.97 -6.05 5.89
C ARG A 326 -22.54 -6.99 4.85
N LEU A 327 -21.86 -7.13 3.71
CA LEU A 327 -22.25 -8.05 2.64
C LEU A 327 -21.80 -9.50 2.93
N LEU A 328 -20.82 -9.72 3.81
CA LEU A 328 -20.23 -11.04 4.04
C LEU A 328 -21.28 -12.13 4.38
N PRO A 329 -22.29 -11.90 5.24
CA PRO A 329 -23.26 -12.94 5.56
C PRO A 329 -24.22 -13.24 4.41
N ILE A 330 -24.42 -12.30 3.50
CA ILE A 330 -25.12 -12.54 2.23
C ILE A 330 -24.24 -13.44 1.36
N GLY A 331 -22.95 -13.11 1.21
CA GLY A 331 -21.97 -13.95 0.49
C GLY A 331 -21.85 -15.38 1.04
N LEU A 332 -21.86 -15.56 2.36
CA LEU A 332 -21.84 -16.89 3.00
C LEU A 332 -23.15 -17.66 2.81
N GLY A 333 -24.28 -16.97 2.68
CA GLY A 333 -25.59 -17.59 2.50
C GLY A 333 -25.73 -18.44 1.23
N PHE A 334 -24.83 -18.26 0.25
CA PHE A 334 -24.82 -19.02 -1.01
C PHE A 334 -24.04 -20.33 -0.95
N PHE A 335 -23.29 -20.57 0.12
CA PHE A 335 -22.55 -21.81 0.31
C PHE A 335 -23.39 -22.78 1.14
N SER A 336 -23.47 -24.03 0.69
CA SER A 336 -24.07 -25.12 1.46
C SER A 336 -23.23 -25.42 2.71
N GLY A 337 -23.80 -26.13 3.69
CA GLY A 337 -23.11 -26.47 4.94
C GLY A 337 -21.76 -27.17 4.73
N ARG A 338 -21.65 -28.06 3.73
CA ARG A 338 -20.40 -28.74 3.36
C ARG A 338 -19.38 -27.77 2.75
N GLU A 339 -19.81 -26.89 1.85
CA GLU A 339 -18.91 -25.91 1.24
C GLU A 339 -18.42 -24.88 2.25
N GLN A 340 -19.25 -24.48 3.23
CA GLN A 340 -18.83 -23.61 4.33
C GLN A 340 -17.77 -24.27 5.23
N GLU A 341 -17.87 -25.59 5.46
CA GLU A 341 -16.85 -26.34 6.19
C GLU A 341 -15.53 -26.37 5.42
N LEU A 342 -15.57 -26.72 4.13
CA LEU A 342 -14.40 -26.70 3.25
C LEU A 342 -13.77 -25.30 3.14
N LEU A 343 -14.59 -24.26 3.07
CA LEU A 343 -14.16 -22.87 3.09
C LEU A 343 -13.41 -22.54 4.37
N GLN A 344 -13.93 -22.93 5.54
CA GLN A 344 -13.27 -22.68 6.82
C GLN A 344 -11.93 -23.44 6.94
N GLN A 345 -11.83 -24.64 6.37
CA GLN A 345 -10.58 -25.40 6.29
C GLN A 345 -9.58 -24.73 5.33
N ALA A 346 -10.02 -24.33 4.13
CA ALA A 346 -9.21 -23.60 3.17
C ALA A 346 -8.69 -22.27 3.74
N LYS A 347 -9.54 -21.53 4.47
CA LYS A 347 -9.16 -20.30 5.19
C LYS A 347 -8.04 -20.56 6.21
N GLN A 348 -8.09 -21.66 6.94
CA GLN A 348 -7.06 -21.99 7.93
C GLN A 348 -5.75 -22.39 7.24
N LYS A 349 -5.83 -23.13 6.13
CA LYS A 349 -4.69 -23.55 5.32
C LYS A 349 -3.99 -22.40 4.59
N LEU A 350 -4.73 -21.35 4.21
CA LEU A 350 -4.18 -20.11 3.63
C LEU A 350 -3.13 -19.40 4.49
N ILE A 351 -2.97 -19.80 5.76
CA ILE A 351 -1.94 -19.25 6.67
C ILE A 351 -0.57 -19.87 6.39
N ASP A 352 -0.51 -21.16 6.07
CA ASP A 352 0.74 -21.94 6.05
C ASP A 352 1.00 -22.69 4.71
N GLU A 353 0.00 -22.82 3.82
CA GLU A 353 0.07 -23.63 2.59
C GLU A 353 -0.04 -22.78 1.30
N SER A 354 0.46 -23.30 0.18
CA SER A 354 0.38 -22.64 -1.14
C SER A 354 -1.04 -22.74 -1.73
N GLU A 355 -1.42 -21.79 -2.59
CA GLU A 355 -2.73 -21.81 -3.26
C GLU A 355 -2.96 -23.11 -4.05
N ALA A 356 -1.92 -23.64 -4.71
CA ALA A 356 -1.98 -24.89 -5.47
C ALA A 356 -2.25 -26.12 -4.57
N ASP A 357 -1.69 -26.14 -3.36
CA ASP A 357 -1.89 -27.24 -2.41
C ASP A 357 -3.33 -27.23 -1.85
N ILE A 358 -3.89 -26.02 -1.69
CA ILE A 358 -5.27 -25.83 -1.23
C ILE A 358 -6.27 -26.23 -2.32
N GLU A 359 -5.98 -25.95 -3.59
CA GLU A 359 -6.80 -26.40 -4.72
C GLU A 359 -6.82 -27.94 -4.82
N ASP A 360 -5.66 -28.60 -4.73
CA ASP A 360 -5.57 -30.07 -4.72
C ASP A 360 -6.28 -30.68 -3.50
N PHE A 361 -6.18 -30.03 -2.34
CA PHE A 361 -6.94 -30.41 -1.14
C PHE A 361 -8.46 -30.30 -1.36
N LEU A 362 -8.94 -29.22 -1.97
CA LEU A 362 -10.36 -29.01 -2.23
C LEU A 362 -10.90 -29.99 -3.29
N LEU A 363 -10.13 -30.30 -4.34
CA LEU A 363 -10.45 -31.34 -5.32
C LEU A 363 -10.64 -32.69 -4.64
N LYS A 364 -9.64 -33.14 -3.87
CA LYS A 364 -9.70 -34.41 -3.13
C LYS A 364 -10.88 -34.44 -2.14
N SER A 365 -11.15 -33.33 -1.47
CA SER A 365 -12.23 -33.25 -0.47
C SER A 365 -13.63 -33.19 -1.07
N LEU A 366 -13.78 -32.77 -2.33
CA LEU A 366 -15.04 -32.81 -3.08
C LEU A 366 -15.29 -34.18 -3.72
N GLU A 367 -14.24 -34.90 -4.11
CA GLU A 367 -14.32 -36.26 -4.67
C GLU A 367 -14.67 -37.34 -3.65
N VAL A 368 -14.29 -37.15 -2.38
CA VAL A 368 -14.67 -38.08 -1.30
C VAL A 368 -16.17 -37.98 -1.05
N GLU A 369 -16.92 -38.96 -1.55
CA GLU A 369 -18.30 -39.22 -1.14
C GLU A 369 -18.30 -39.50 0.37
N GLU A 370 -19.15 -38.80 1.13
CA GLU A 370 -19.17 -38.96 2.59
C GLU A 370 -19.41 -40.43 2.94
N GLY A 371 -18.42 -41.07 3.58
CA GLY A 371 -18.58 -42.40 4.16
C GLY A 371 -19.82 -42.47 5.07
N PRO A 372 -20.34 -43.68 5.33
CA PRO A 372 -21.67 -43.88 5.92
C PRO A 372 -21.77 -43.12 7.24
N THR A 373 -22.52 -42.01 7.24
CA THR A 373 -22.83 -41.27 8.46
C THR A 373 -24.10 -41.86 9.07
N ASP A 374 -24.08 -42.02 10.40
CA ASP A 374 -25.17 -42.48 11.24
C ASP A 374 -26.54 -41.88 10.86
N GLU A 375 -27.62 -42.69 10.86
CA GLU A 375 -28.96 -42.29 10.39
C GLU A 375 -29.51 -41.05 11.13
N ALA A 376 -29.06 -40.85 12.38
CA ALA A 376 -29.41 -39.72 13.23
C ALA A 376 -28.82 -38.37 12.78
N VAL A 377 -27.74 -38.35 11.96
CA VAL A 377 -27.11 -37.13 11.43
C VAL A 377 -27.54 -36.87 9.98
N LYS A 378 -28.04 -37.91 9.31
CA LYS A 378 -28.47 -37.89 7.91
C LYS A 378 -29.60 -36.89 7.66
N TRP A 379 -30.60 -36.83 8.54
CA TRP A 379 -31.71 -35.86 8.40
C TRP A 379 -31.26 -34.41 8.62
N GLN A 380 -30.28 -34.17 9.50
CA GLN A 380 -29.69 -32.84 9.74
C GLN A 380 -28.88 -32.36 8.52
N LYS A 381 -28.06 -33.23 7.93
CA LYS A 381 -27.31 -32.94 6.69
C LYS A 381 -28.25 -32.71 5.48
N VAL A 382 -29.33 -33.50 5.37
CA VAL A 382 -30.37 -33.31 4.34
C VAL A 382 -31.09 -31.96 4.52
N LEU A 383 -31.33 -31.53 5.76
CA LEU A 383 -31.90 -30.21 6.06
C LEU A 383 -30.99 -29.06 5.66
N TYR A 384 -29.68 -29.12 5.97
CA TYR A 384 -28.73 -28.10 5.52
C TYR A 384 -28.55 -28.08 3.99
N ARG A 385 -28.62 -29.23 3.33
CA ARG A 385 -28.66 -29.32 1.86
C ARG A 385 -29.93 -28.69 1.28
N LYS A 386 -31.07 -28.82 1.97
CA LYS A 386 -32.37 -28.27 1.56
C LYS A 386 -32.53 -26.77 1.86
N ILE A 387 -31.83 -26.25 2.86
CA ILE A 387 -31.77 -24.82 3.20
C ILE A 387 -30.89 -24.04 2.20
N GLY A 388 -29.89 -24.68 1.60
CA GLY A 388 -28.98 -24.07 0.62
C GLY A 388 -29.55 -23.81 -0.78
N GLY A 389 -30.86 -24.00 -1.00
CA GLY A 389 -31.48 -23.82 -2.31
C GLY A 389 -31.10 -24.94 -3.29
N SER A 390 -32.09 -25.72 -3.73
CA SER A 390 -31.90 -26.69 -4.79
C SER A 390 -31.84 -25.97 -6.14
N THR A 391 -30.68 -25.43 -6.51
CA THR A 391 -30.37 -25.08 -7.90
C THR A 391 -29.65 -26.26 -8.55
N ASP A 392 -30.45 -27.03 -9.25
CA ASP A 392 -30.09 -28.19 -10.06
C ASP A 392 -29.31 -27.72 -11.30
N MET A 393 -28.00 -27.56 -11.18
CA MET A 393 -27.03 -27.66 -12.27
C MET A 393 -25.74 -28.21 -11.68
N GLN A 394 -25.21 -29.30 -12.23
CA GLN A 394 -23.82 -29.70 -12.07
C GLN A 394 -22.92 -28.51 -12.42
N LEU A 395 -22.60 -27.68 -11.44
CA LEU A 395 -21.52 -26.71 -11.53
C LEU A 395 -20.23 -27.53 -11.67
N ASP A 396 -19.46 -27.20 -12.71
CA ASP A 396 -18.11 -27.71 -12.93
C ASP A 396 -17.34 -27.63 -11.59
N GLN A 397 -16.83 -28.75 -11.08
CA GLN A 397 -16.24 -28.82 -9.73
C GLN A 397 -15.15 -27.74 -9.53
N CYS A 398 -14.42 -27.40 -10.59
CA CYS A 398 -13.46 -26.29 -10.61
C CYS A 398 -14.09 -24.94 -10.25
N LYS A 399 -15.29 -24.63 -10.74
CA LYS A 399 -15.98 -23.36 -10.42
C LYS A 399 -16.40 -23.30 -8.95
N VAL A 400 -16.73 -24.44 -8.34
CA VAL A 400 -17.05 -24.51 -6.91
C VAL A 400 -15.79 -24.28 -6.08
N ILE A 401 -14.68 -24.89 -6.47
CA ILE A 401 -13.37 -24.71 -5.83
C ILE A 401 -12.92 -23.24 -5.92
N ASP A 402 -13.01 -22.64 -7.11
CA ASP A 402 -12.68 -21.23 -7.32
C ASP A 402 -13.51 -20.30 -6.42
N ARG A 403 -14.81 -20.58 -6.27
CA ARG A 403 -15.70 -19.82 -5.38
C ARG A 403 -15.32 -19.98 -3.91
N ILE A 404 -15.04 -21.21 -3.46
CA ILE A 404 -14.60 -21.51 -2.09
C ILE A 404 -13.28 -20.81 -1.79
N LEU A 405 -12.31 -20.93 -2.70
CA LEU A 405 -10.98 -20.35 -2.54
C LEU A 405 -11.03 -18.82 -2.56
N SER A 406 -11.80 -18.22 -3.47
CA SER A 406 -12.03 -16.78 -3.52
C SER A 406 -12.62 -16.26 -2.20
N MET A 407 -13.67 -16.90 -1.70
CA MET A 407 -14.28 -16.53 -0.41
C MET A 407 -13.32 -16.76 0.77
N ALA A 408 -12.55 -17.84 0.78
CA ALA A 408 -11.54 -18.10 1.79
C ALA A 408 -10.47 -17.00 1.81
N LYS A 409 -10.00 -16.52 0.65
CA LYS A 409 -9.08 -15.38 0.52
C LYS A 409 -9.67 -14.10 1.07
N VAL A 410 -10.95 -13.81 0.77
CA VAL A 410 -11.68 -12.65 1.31
C VAL A 410 -11.77 -12.72 2.83
N MET A 411 -12.16 -13.87 3.39
CA MET A 411 -12.27 -14.06 4.83
C MET A 411 -10.92 -14.05 5.53
N HIS A 412 -9.87 -14.61 4.91
CA HIS A 412 -8.50 -14.53 5.41
C HIS A 412 -8.00 -13.08 5.40
N GLY A 413 -8.25 -12.32 4.33
CA GLY A 413 -7.93 -10.90 4.24
C GLY A 413 -8.64 -10.05 5.30
N LEU A 414 -9.91 -10.33 5.61
CA LEU A 414 -10.60 -9.68 6.72
C LEU A 414 -10.03 -10.08 8.09
N HIS A 415 -9.74 -11.37 8.29
CA HIS A 415 -9.21 -11.91 9.54
C HIS A 415 -7.82 -11.36 9.86
N THR A 416 -6.93 -11.31 8.88
CA THR A 416 -5.59 -10.73 9.01
C THR A 416 -5.65 -9.26 9.39
N LEU A 417 -6.67 -8.50 8.97
CA LEU A 417 -6.88 -7.11 9.38
C LEU A 417 -7.47 -6.97 10.78
N ASP A 418 -8.37 -7.88 11.16
CA ASP A 418 -9.07 -7.86 12.45
C ASP A 418 -8.23 -8.43 13.61
N PHE A 419 -7.26 -9.32 13.34
CA PHE A 419 -6.40 -9.95 14.34
C PHE A 419 -5.05 -9.24 14.59
N ILE A 420 -4.74 -8.17 13.84
CA ILE A 420 -3.61 -7.29 14.15
C ILE A 420 -3.59 -6.76 15.60
N PRO A 421 -4.73 -6.59 16.32
CA PRO A 421 -4.69 -6.23 17.74
C PRO A 421 -4.63 -7.42 18.72
N ILE A 422 -4.76 -8.70 18.30
CA ILE A 422 -5.02 -9.85 19.22
C ILE A 422 -4.16 -11.10 18.92
N ILE A 423 -3.00 -10.98 18.28
CA ILE A 423 -1.99 -12.06 18.33
C ILE A 423 -0.76 -11.54 19.07
N PRO A 424 -0.61 -11.85 20.38
CA PRO A 424 0.69 -11.85 21.00
C PRO A 424 1.49 -13.06 20.47
N THR A 425 2.53 -12.77 19.70
CA THR A 425 3.85 -13.40 19.90
C THR A 425 4.24 -14.68 19.16
N LEU A 426 3.49 -15.30 18.23
CA LEU A 426 4.03 -16.51 17.56
C LEU A 426 3.81 -16.54 16.04
N LYS A 427 4.94 -16.62 15.32
CA LYS A 427 5.14 -16.84 13.88
C LYS A 427 4.84 -15.66 12.93
N MET A 428 5.77 -14.71 12.86
CA MET A 428 6.46 -14.44 11.59
C MET A 428 7.76 -13.70 11.85
N GLN A 429 8.84 -14.35 11.45
CA GLN A 429 10.22 -13.89 11.44
C GLN A 429 10.42 -12.91 10.28
N VAL A 430 9.65 -11.82 10.27
CA VAL A 430 9.89 -10.64 9.43
C VAL A 430 9.65 -9.44 10.35
N GLU A 431 10.74 -8.79 10.73
CA GLU A 431 10.77 -7.80 11.79
C GLU A 431 9.84 -6.59 11.54
N HIS A 432 8.64 -6.60 12.12
CA HIS A 432 7.94 -5.37 12.51
C HIS A 432 7.85 -5.28 14.05
N PRO A 433 8.14 -4.11 14.64
CA PRO A 433 8.37 -3.98 16.08
C PRO A 433 7.04 -3.89 16.84
N SER A 434 6.96 -4.64 17.94
CA SER A 434 5.85 -4.69 18.89
C SER A 434 5.42 -3.32 19.43
N ALA A 435 4.09 -3.10 19.45
CA ALA A 435 3.42 -1.84 19.79
C ALA A 435 3.41 -1.43 21.28
N SER A 436 4.26 -2.01 22.14
CA SER A 436 4.39 -1.58 23.55
C SER A 436 5.52 -0.56 23.79
N HIS A 437 6.35 -0.29 22.79
CA HIS A 437 7.27 0.84 22.85
C HIS A 437 6.67 1.99 22.04
N LYS A 438 6.40 3.12 22.71
CA LYS A 438 6.30 4.44 22.08
C LYS A 438 7.26 4.49 20.91
N SER A 439 6.78 4.97 19.76
CA SER A 439 7.49 5.14 18.49
C SER A 439 8.86 5.82 18.63
N ALA A 440 9.83 5.11 19.18
CA ALA A 440 11.22 5.34 18.95
C ALA A 440 11.47 4.62 17.63
N TRP A 441 11.52 5.40 16.55
CA TRP A 441 12.13 4.99 15.29
C TRP A 441 13.27 4.02 15.62
N ARG A 442 13.14 2.73 15.27
CA ARG A 442 14.26 1.80 15.39
C ARG A 442 15.42 2.50 14.70
N LYS A 443 16.50 2.74 15.43
CA LYS A 443 17.66 3.50 14.91
C LYS A 443 18.28 2.65 13.79
N VAL A 444 17.80 2.83 12.56
CA VAL A 444 18.33 2.18 11.33
C VAL A 444 19.80 2.53 11.11
N ILE A 445 20.23 3.62 11.74
CA ILE A 445 21.59 4.11 11.72
C ILE A 445 22.11 4.17 13.17
N SER A 446 23.23 3.49 13.41
CA SER A 446 23.88 3.49 14.73
C SER A 446 24.21 4.93 15.13
N THR A 447 24.25 5.20 16.44
CA THR A 447 24.64 6.53 16.94
C THR A 447 26.02 6.94 16.43
N GLN A 448 26.93 5.98 16.26
CA GLN A 448 28.26 6.19 15.68
C GLN A 448 28.17 6.61 14.20
N ARG A 449 27.34 5.92 13.40
CA ARG A 449 27.14 6.25 11.97
C ARG A 449 26.45 7.61 11.79
N LYS A 450 25.53 8.00 12.69
CA LYS A 450 25.00 9.37 12.74
C LYS A 450 26.08 10.40 13.05
N ARG A 451 26.96 10.14 14.02
CA ARG A 451 28.07 11.03 14.36
C ARG A 451 29.06 11.16 13.19
N ALA A 452 29.34 10.08 12.48
CA ALA A 452 30.18 10.08 11.28
C ALA A 452 29.55 10.93 10.16
N VAL A 453 28.27 10.73 9.84
CA VAL A 453 27.54 11.55 8.85
C VAL A 453 27.57 13.03 9.23
N MET A 454 27.33 13.35 10.51
CA MET A 454 27.44 14.72 11.00
C MET A 454 28.88 15.27 10.95
N ALA A 455 29.91 14.43 11.02
CA ALA A 455 31.31 14.85 10.83
C ALA A 455 31.62 15.09 9.34
N CYS A 456 31.03 14.33 8.42
CA CYS A 456 31.12 14.58 6.97
C CYS A 456 30.57 15.96 6.60
N PHE A 457 29.44 16.38 7.18
CA PHE A 457 28.92 17.75 6.96
C PHE A 457 29.82 18.85 7.54
N ARG A 458 30.73 18.52 8.47
CA ARG A 458 31.72 19.44 9.03
C ARG A 458 33.09 19.34 8.34
N MET A 459 33.18 18.58 7.25
CA MET A 459 34.44 18.46 6.53
C MET A 459 34.85 19.82 5.95
N VAL A 460 36.12 20.14 6.06
CA VAL A 460 36.70 21.36 5.50
C VAL A 460 37.02 21.09 4.04
N PRO A 461 36.51 21.88 3.08
CA PRO A 461 36.80 21.66 1.67
C PRO A 461 38.29 21.87 1.37
N LEU A 462 38.81 21.16 0.36
CA LEU A 462 40.26 21.12 0.08
C LEU A 462 40.88 22.52 -0.12
N HIS A 463 40.15 23.42 -0.77
CA HIS A 463 40.62 24.79 -1.06
C HIS A 463 40.75 25.69 0.18
N SER A 464 40.12 25.33 1.30
CA SER A 464 40.20 26.10 2.55
C SER A 464 41.15 25.48 3.58
N LEU A 465 41.87 24.41 3.22
CA LEU A 465 42.93 23.86 4.06
C LEU A 465 44.19 24.73 4.00
N PRO A 466 44.95 24.84 5.12
CA PRO A 466 46.28 25.42 5.09
C PRO A 466 47.18 24.71 4.07
N ARG A 467 47.95 25.48 3.29
CA ARG A 467 48.79 24.98 2.20
C ARG A 467 49.66 23.78 2.58
N HIS A 468 50.32 23.84 3.74
CA HIS A 468 51.18 22.74 4.23
C HIS A 468 50.41 21.43 4.50
N ARG A 469 49.15 21.51 4.97
CA ARG A 469 48.30 20.33 5.21
C ARG A 469 47.85 19.69 3.91
N ALA A 470 47.49 20.50 2.91
CA ALA A 470 47.13 20.00 1.59
C ALA A 470 48.33 19.30 0.93
N ILE A 471 49.53 19.87 1.02
CA ILE A 471 50.77 19.27 0.51
C ILE A 471 51.06 17.94 1.19
N ASN A 472 50.92 17.84 2.52
CA ASN A 472 51.16 16.58 3.23
C ASN A 472 50.17 15.47 2.82
N LEU A 473 48.89 15.81 2.63
CA LEU A 473 47.89 14.85 2.14
C LEU A 473 48.21 14.42 0.70
N PHE A 474 48.62 15.37 -0.14
CA PHE A 474 49.05 15.09 -1.51
C PHE A 474 50.26 14.15 -1.56
N LEU A 475 51.34 14.44 -0.82
CA LEU A 475 52.54 13.60 -0.78
C LEU A 475 52.25 12.17 -0.31
N LYS A 476 51.34 12.01 0.66
CA LYS A 476 50.91 10.68 1.12
C LYS A 476 50.22 9.90 0.00
N CYS A 477 49.32 10.54 -0.74
CA CYS A 477 48.61 9.91 -1.85
C CYS A 477 49.56 9.64 -3.03
N TYR A 478 50.43 10.59 -3.35
CA TYR A 478 51.43 10.47 -4.42
C TYR A 478 52.40 9.32 -4.16
N ARG A 479 52.92 9.18 -2.93
CA ARG A 479 53.76 8.03 -2.57
C ARG A 479 53.01 6.70 -2.76
N GLY A 480 51.78 6.60 -2.27
CA GLY A 480 51.03 5.34 -2.29
C GLY A 480 50.50 4.93 -3.67
N GLN A 481 50.11 5.90 -4.50
CA GLN A 481 49.43 5.63 -5.78
C GLN A 481 50.32 5.84 -7.02
N TRP A 482 51.44 6.53 -6.89
CA TRP A 482 52.34 6.83 -8.01
C TRP A 482 53.72 6.23 -7.82
N LEU A 483 54.37 6.48 -6.67
CA LEU A 483 55.73 5.98 -6.44
C LEU A 483 55.77 4.47 -6.13
N ASN A 484 54.77 3.94 -5.42
CA ASN A 484 54.72 2.52 -5.11
C ASN A 484 54.32 1.65 -6.32
N THR A 485 53.68 2.23 -7.33
CA THR A 485 53.30 1.57 -8.59
C THR A 485 54.38 1.72 -9.67
N GLU A 486 55.42 2.52 -9.42
CA GLU A 486 56.55 2.66 -10.35
C GLU A 486 57.43 1.41 -10.21
N GLU A 487 57.47 0.60 -11.27
CA GLU A 487 58.33 -0.57 -11.33
C GLU A 487 59.78 -0.15 -11.58
N TYR A 488 60.69 -0.58 -10.70
CA TYR A 488 62.12 -0.49 -10.93
C TYR A 488 62.59 -1.84 -11.49
N GLU A 489 63.45 -1.84 -12.51
CA GLU A 489 64.09 -3.05 -13.06
C GLU A 489 65.04 -3.67 -12.03
N LYS A 490 64.51 -4.47 -11.11
CA LYS A 490 65.26 -5.13 -10.02
C LYS A 490 66.12 -6.31 -10.51
N LYS A 491 65.91 -6.78 -11.75
CA LYS A 491 66.65 -7.87 -12.38
C LYS A 491 68.12 -7.51 -12.64
N ILE A 492 68.42 -6.24 -12.92
CA ILE A 492 69.79 -5.75 -13.18
C ILE A 492 70.71 -5.99 -11.98
N LEU A 493 70.21 -5.83 -10.75
CA LEU A 493 71.04 -5.98 -9.56
C LEU A 493 71.53 -7.43 -9.36
N ILE A 494 70.67 -8.43 -9.60
CA ILE A 494 71.06 -9.83 -9.44
C ILE A 494 71.99 -10.25 -10.58
N GLU A 495 71.74 -9.76 -11.80
CA GLU A 495 72.63 -9.99 -12.94
C GLU A 495 74.02 -9.37 -12.74
N ASP A 496 74.11 -8.12 -12.28
CA ASP A 496 75.40 -7.44 -12.06
C ASP A 496 76.23 -8.11 -10.96
N VAL A 497 75.57 -8.59 -9.89
CA VAL A 497 76.21 -9.25 -8.74
C VAL A 497 76.67 -10.68 -9.07
N THR A 498 76.13 -11.30 -10.12
CA THR A 498 76.51 -12.65 -10.57
C THR A 498 77.46 -12.63 -11.77
N LYS A 499 77.40 -11.60 -12.63
CA LYS A 499 78.27 -11.44 -13.81
C LYS A 499 79.62 -10.76 -13.51
N SER A 500 79.75 -10.03 -12.40
CA SER A 500 80.98 -9.29 -12.07
C SER A 500 82.22 -10.16 -11.94
N ASP A 501 82.06 -11.44 -11.61
CA ASP A 501 83.18 -12.35 -11.35
C ASP A 501 83.61 -13.12 -12.60
N GLU A 502 82.72 -13.30 -13.58
CA GLU A 502 83.05 -14.00 -14.83
C GLU A 502 84.09 -13.22 -15.66
N ALA A 503 84.12 -11.89 -15.56
CA ALA A 503 85.03 -11.03 -16.32
C ALA A 503 86.45 -10.96 -15.70
N GLU A 504 86.61 -11.17 -14.39
CA GLU A 504 87.92 -11.22 -13.73
C GLU A 504 88.51 -12.66 -13.79
N ASP A 505 87.66 -13.69 -13.71
CA ASP A 505 88.07 -15.10 -13.77
C ASP A 505 88.54 -15.58 -15.16
N GLU A 506 88.13 -14.91 -16.25
CA GLU A 506 88.69 -15.21 -17.59
C GLU A 506 90.15 -14.79 -17.74
N VAL A 507 90.65 -13.86 -16.92
CA VAL A 507 92.06 -13.42 -16.95
C VAL A 507 92.94 -14.31 -16.06
N GLU A 508 92.39 -14.94 -15.02
CA GLU A 508 93.14 -15.80 -14.07
C GLU A 508 93.06 -17.32 -14.32
N LYS A 509 92.45 -17.78 -15.44
CA LYS A 509 92.44 -19.20 -15.85
C LYS A 509 93.80 -19.77 -16.34
N LYS A 510 94.90 -19.36 -15.72
CA LYS A 510 96.21 -20.02 -15.82
C LYS A 510 96.93 -19.98 -14.47
N GLU A 511 96.46 -20.74 -13.49
CA GLU A 511 97.27 -21.60 -12.61
C GLU A 511 96.36 -22.26 -11.55
N ALA A 512 96.84 -23.35 -10.95
CA ALA A 512 96.06 -24.40 -10.29
C ALA A 512 95.80 -24.16 -8.79
N ASP A 513 94.75 -24.83 -8.28
CA ASP A 513 94.41 -25.05 -6.85
C ASP A 513 94.46 -23.80 -5.94
N GLU A 514 93.46 -22.92 -6.07
CA GLU A 514 93.05 -22.02 -4.98
C GLU A 514 91.53 -22.16 -4.76
N GLU A 515 91.10 -22.13 -3.50
CA GLU A 515 89.68 -22.14 -3.11
C GLU A 515 88.90 -21.12 -3.96
N VAL A 516 87.94 -21.60 -4.77
CA VAL A 516 87.05 -20.73 -5.56
C VAL A 516 86.42 -19.72 -4.62
N LYS A 517 86.78 -18.45 -4.76
CA LYS A 517 86.18 -17.39 -3.95
C LYS A 517 84.68 -17.37 -4.26
N PRO A 518 83.81 -17.50 -3.25
CA PRO A 518 82.37 -17.48 -3.48
C PRO A 518 81.98 -16.13 -4.07
N ASP A 519 81.11 -16.14 -5.07
CA ASP A 519 80.58 -14.93 -5.68
C ASP A 519 79.84 -14.06 -4.64
N PRO A 520 79.74 -12.73 -4.85
CA PRO A 520 79.12 -11.81 -3.90
C PRO A 520 77.68 -12.22 -3.50
N LEU A 521 76.91 -12.86 -4.37
CA LEU A 521 75.58 -13.36 -4.05
C LEU A 521 75.67 -14.59 -3.12
N THR A 522 76.57 -15.54 -3.38
CA THR A 522 76.84 -16.66 -2.47
C THR A 522 77.36 -16.21 -1.11
N GLN A 523 78.19 -15.16 -1.05
CA GLN A 523 78.63 -14.57 0.21
C GLN A 523 77.46 -13.98 1.01
N LEU A 524 76.54 -13.28 0.32
CA LEU A 524 75.33 -12.72 0.93
C LEU A 524 74.43 -13.84 1.50
N ILE A 525 74.15 -14.88 0.71
CA ILE A 525 73.32 -16.03 1.13
C ILE A 525 73.98 -16.75 2.31
N THR A 526 75.30 -16.93 2.29
CA THR A 526 76.05 -17.55 3.39
C THR A 526 76.03 -16.70 4.66
N CYS A 527 76.06 -15.38 4.54
CA CYS A 527 75.94 -14.48 5.69
C CYS A 527 74.55 -14.57 6.32
N LEU A 528 73.49 -14.58 5.50
CA LEU A 528 72.10 -14.70 5.96
C LEU A 528 71.82 -16.07 6.59
N SER A 529 72.37 -17.17 6.04
CA SER A 529 72.22 -18.51 6.62
C SER A 529 72.94 -18.65 7.97
N ARG A 530 74.12 -18.02 8.13
CA ARG A 530 74.82 -17.94 9.43
C ARG A 530 74.06 -17.09 10.43
N ALA A 531 73.39 -16.04 9.98
CA ALA A 531 72.55 -15.20 10.85
C ALA A 531 71.31 -15.96 11.35
N ALA A 532 70.67 -16.75 10.48
CA ALA A 532 69.52 -17.59 10.81
C ALA A 532 69.85 -18.76 11.76
N THR A 533 71.06 -19.31 11.67
CA THR A 533 71.49 -20.48 12.47
C THR A 533 72.13 -20.12 13.82
N LYS A 534 72.28 -18.83 14.14
CA LYS A 534 72.77 -18.38 15.43
C LYS A 534 71.66 -18.53 16.47
N GLU A 535 71.86 -19.35 17.50
CA GLU A 535 70.92 -19.51 18.63
C GLU A 535 70.56 -18.15 19.27
N GLN A 536 69.46 -17.56 18.80
CA GLN A 536 68.80 -16.44 19.47
C GLN A 536 67.56 -17.01 20.16
N GLN A 537 67.61 -17.11 21.50
CA GLN A 537 66.44 -17.48 22.31
C GLN A 537 65.43 -16.34 22.29
N GLY A 538 64.50 -16.37 21.33
CA GLY A 538 63.41 -15.39 21.18
C GLY A 538 62.87 -15.36 19.74
N SER A 539 61.84 -14.54 19.48
CA SER A 539 61.41 -14.30 18.10
C SER A 539 62.54 -13.61 17.33
N LEU A 540 62.84 -14.10 16.13
CA LEU A 540 63.84 -13.50 15.25
C LEU A 540 63.51 -12.00 15.04
N PRO A 541 64.45 -11.07 15.24
CA PRO A 541 64.21 -9.66 14.93
C PRO A 541 63.97 -9.50 13.42
N GLU A 542 63.05 -8.61 13.05
CA GLU A 542 62.72 -8.32 11.65
C GLU A 542 63.95 -7.70 10.96
N ASP A 543 64.69 -8.53 10.23
CA ASP A 543 65.88 -8.10 9.49
C ASP A 543 65.43 -7.47 8.17
N THR A 544 65.48 -6.13 8.13
CA THR A 544 65.09 -5.33 6.97
C THR A 544 65.98 -5.62 5.75
N ILE A 545 67.22 -6.06 5.97
CA ILE A 545 68.15 -6.43 4.90
C ILE A 545 67.72 -7.78 4.32
N TYR A 546 67.45 -8.78 5.17
CA TYR A 546 66.91 -10.07 4.73
C TYR A 546 65.62 -9.90 3.92
N MET A 547 64.64 -9.15 4.45
CA MET A 547 63.35 -8.95 3.79
C MET A 547 63.48 -8.24 2.44
N SER A 548 64.36 -7.24 2.34
CA SER A 548 64.59 -6.51 1.08
C SER A 548 65.24 -7.40 0.02
N TYR A 549 66.28 -8.15 0.38
CA TYR A 549 66.97 -9.04 -0.55
C TYR A 549 66.14 -10.28 -0.92
N ALA A 550 65.37 -10.83 0.02
CA ALA A 550 64.42 -11.91 -0.26
C ALA A 550 63.34 -11.46 -1.27
N GLN A 551 62.82 -10.23 -1.13
CA GLN A 551 61.87 -9.68 -2.10
C GLN A 551 62.52 -9.46 -3.48
N ILE A 552 63.76 -8.96 -3.54
CA ILE A 552 64.48 -8.74 -4.80
C ILE A 552 64.76 -10.08 -5.50
N MET A 553 65.26 -11.09 -4.79
CA MET A 553 65.55 -12.41 -5.35
C MET A 553 64.27 -13.13 -5.80
N GLY A 554 63.19 -13.06 -5.01
CA GLY A 554 61.90 -13.64 -5.37
C GLY A 554 61.28 -13.01 -6.62
N GLN A 555 61.38 -11.68 -6.77
CA GLN A 555 60.89 -10.97 -7.97
C GLN A 555 61.78 -11.19 -9.20
N SER A 556 63.07 -11.53 -9.02
CA SER A 556 63.99 -11.79 -10.13
C SER A 556 63.78 -13.19 -10.75
N CYS A 557 63.27 -14.15 -9.97
CA CYS A 557 62.99 -15.52 -10.45
C CYS A 557 61.60 -15.69 -11.07
N HIS A 558 60.70 -14.71 -10.91
CA HIS A 558 59.30 -14.76 -11.40
C HIS A 558 59.16 -14.22 -12.84
N GLY A 559 60.19 -14.39 -13.67
CA GLY A 559 60.16 -13.95 -15.06
C GLY A 559 59.36 -14.91 -15.95
N GLU A 560 58.35 -14.37 -16.63
CA GLU A 560 57.64 -14.93 -17.80
C GLU A 560 56.61 -16.04 -17.56
N ASP A 561 55.70 -15.92 -16.59
CA ASP A 561 54.60 -16.91 -16.45
C ASP A 561 53.19 -16.30 -16.26
N GLU A 562 52.95 -15.06 -16.68
CA GLU A 562 51.57 -14.55 -16.82
C GLU A 562 51.44 -13.66 -18.05
N ASP A 563 51.18 -14.29 -19.20
CA ASP A 563 50.23 -13.89 -20.26
C ASP A 563 50.68 -14.51 -21.60
N ASP A 564 50.15 -15.68 -21.95
CA ASP A 564 49.86 -16.09 -23.34
C ASP A 564 49.14 -17.46 -23.35
N ASP A 565 47.81 -17.42 -23.22
CA ASP A 565 46.95 -18.41 -23.89
C ASP A 565 47.02 -18.09 -25.39
N ASP A 566 47.87 -18.80 -26.15
CA ASP A 566 47.58 -19.34 -27.49
C ASP A 566 48.87 -19.75 -28.25
N ASP A 567 48.83 -21.01 -28.68
CA ASP A 567 49.45 -21.57 -29.90
C ASP A 567 50.89 -22.12 -29.90
N ASP A 568 50.99 -23.16 -30.72
CA ASP A 568 52.00 -24.20 -30.94
C ASP A 568 53.39 -23.70 -31.41
N GLY A 569 54.46 -24.42 -31.03
CA GLY A 569 55.76 -24.29 -31.69
C GLY A 569 57.00 -24.53 -30.80
N GLY A 570 57.65 -25.68 -31.01
CA GLY A 570 58.88 -26.04 -30.27
C GLY A 570 60.15 -25.29 -30.67
N GLY A 571 61.16 -25.40 -29.80
CA GLY A 571 62.54 -25.01 -30.05
C GLY A 571 63.39 -25.16 -28.78
N ASP A 572 64.32 -26.11 -28.79
CA ASP A 572 65.38 -26.24 -27.79
C ASP A 572 66.29 -25.01 -27.84
N ASP A 573 66.53 -24.35 -26.70
CA ASP A 573 67.74 -23.57 -26.47
C ASP A 573 68.13 -23.63 -24.98
N GLU A 574 69.25 -24.30 -24.70
CA GLU A 574 69.89 -24.35 -23.38
C GLU A 574 70.55 -22.99 -23.08
N GLY A 575 69.82 -22.09 -22.41
CA GLY A 575 70.35 -20.89 -21.75
C GLY A 575 70.69 -21.15 -20.27
N PRO A 576 71.48 -20.28 -19.59
CA PRO A 576 72.23 -20.59 -18.36
C PRO A 576 71.32 -20.64 -17.12
N GLY A 577 70.49 -21.68 -17.00
CA GLY A 577 69.56 -21.87 -15.88
C GLY A 577 70.16 -22.58 -14.66
N SER A 578 71.39 -23.11 -14.73
CA SER A 578 71.90 -24.02 -13.70
C SER A 578 72.41 -23.33 -12.42
N SER A 579 72.92 -22.09 -12.50
CA SER A 579 73.37 -21.34 -11.31
C SER A 579 72.19 -20.77 -10.51
N PHE A 580 71.16 -20.26 -11.19
CA PHE A 580 69.95 -19.74 -10.57
C PHE A 580 69.15 -20.82 -9.84
N GLN A 581 69.05 -22.04 -10.41
CA GLN A 581 68.35 -23.17 -9.78
C GLN A 581 68.98 -23.59 -8.44
N THR A 582 70.31 -23.48 -8.32
CA THR A 582 71.05 -23.91 -7.11
C THR A 582 70.91 -22.91 -5.96
N CYS A 583 70.79 -21.61 -6.27
CA CYS A 583 70.50 -20.55 -5.31
C CYS A 583 69.07 -20.65 -4.74
N ILE A 584 68.09 -21.08 -5.55
CA ILE A 584 66.69 -21.26 -5.12
C ILE A 584 66.58 -22.33 -4.03
N VAL A 585 67.25 -23.48 -4.19
CA VAL A 585 67.19 -24.58 -3.22
C VAL A 585 67.82 -24.20 -1.88
N THR A 586 68.82 -23.32 -1.87
CA THR A 586 69.44 -22.84 -0.64
C THR A 586 68.63 -21.74 0.04
N PHE A 587 67.93 -20.87 -0.71
CA PHE A 587 67.08 -19.82 -0.16
C PHE A 587 65.74 -20.36 0.40
N ASP A 588 65.13 -21.34 -0.26
CA ASP A 588 63.91 -22.00 0.22
C ASP A 588 64.14 -22.77 1.53
N ASN A 589 65.33 -23.36 1.70
CA ASN A 589 65.72 -23.99 2.97
C ASN A 589 65.92 -22.97 4.11
N ILE A 590 66.28 -21.72 3.82
CA ILE A 590 66.40 -20.65 4.83
C ILE A 590 65.01 -20.12 5.22
N ASN A 591 64.10 -19.94 4.26
CA ASN A 591 62.71 -19.55 4.53
C ASN A 591 61.96 -20.58 5.41
N TYR A 592 62.27 -21.87 5.26
CA TYR A 592 61.69 -22.93 6.09
C TYR A 592 62.21 -22.96 7.54
N ILE A 593 63.35 -22.33 7.82
CA ILE A 593 63.97 -22.27 9.16
C ILE A 593 63.53 -21.00 9.93
N CYS A 594 63.12 -19.94 9.22
CA CYS A 594 62.74 -18.65 9.81
C CYS A 594 61.23 -18.46 10.05
N MET A 595 60.35 -19.35 9.54
CA MET A 595 58.94 -19.48 9.96
C MET A 595 58.83 -20.39 11.18
#